data_AF-A0A8T4THC1-F1
#
_entry.id   AF-A0A8T4THC1-F1
#
_cell.length_a   1.000
_cell.length_b   1.000
_cell.length_c   1.000
_cell.angle_alpha   90.00
_cell.angle_beta   90.00
_cell.angle_gamma   90.00
#
_symmetry.space_group_name_H-M   'P 1'
#
loop_
_entity.id
_entity.type
_entity.pdbx_description
1 polymer ?
#
loop_
_entity_poly.entity_id
_entity_poly.type
_entity_poly.pdbx_seq_one_letter_code
_entity_poly.pdbx_strand_id
1 'polypeptide(L)'
;MGLFGNKKGIDYAVLLVVVVFISVGALYGQVSKQPGSLEKLGEAQTPILQANVEARLLETYMRESAKLSIEETKQKIRHSGPDSCIVSNTRAQPEVVSSILPLVEQKFTESFDVYLSRYESEKSKRSPGWQIPRNALSLAVSDSNVIGIYEKPIRIPLIDVVGKDAGSVVLRPAFEVRSDAFKSLSAGFKEVESIASSCSQSSNISDCISSKASLRVESEGELYRFISPNDEFCLSLHFPVIV
;
A
#
# COMPACT_ATOMS: atom_id res chain seq x y z
N MET A 1 50.30 -8.38 -8.04
CA MET A 1 51.28 -9.08 -7.19
C MET A 1 51.35 -8.31 -5.87
N GLY A 2 50.93 -8.93 -4.76
CA GLY A 2 51.30 -8.49 -3.41
C GLY A 2 50.38 -7.49 -2.67
N LEU A 3 49.08 -7.77 -2.51
CA LEU A 3 48.35 -7.30 -1.33
C LEU A 3 48.77 -8.19 -0.15
N PHE A 4 49.90 -7.87 0.48
CA PHE A 4 50.31 -8.50 1.74
C PHE A 4 49.33 -8.07 2.83
N GLY A 5 48.26 -8.86 3.00
CA GLY A 5 47.36 -8.79 4.14
C GLY A 5 48.15 -8.99 5.42
N ASN A 6 48.00 -8.05 6.34
CA ASN A 6 48.64 -8.01 7.65
C ASN A 6 48.39 -9.34 8.40
N LYS A 7 49.42 -10.20 8.52
CA LYS A 7 49.33 -11.54 9.15
C LYS A 7 48.69 -11.49 10.54
N LYS A 8 48.93 -10.42 11.31
CA LYS A 8 48.31 -10.23 12.63
C LYS A 8 46.78 -10.13 12.55
N GLY A 9 46.23 -9.44 11.54
CA GLY A 9 44.78 -9.28 11.40
C GLY A 9 44.06 -10.58 11.01
N ILE A 10 44.71 -11.43 10.21
CA ILE A 10 44.19 -12.76 9.85
C ILE A 10 44.24 -13.69 11.06
N ASP A 11 45.32 -13.68 11.83
CA ASP A 11 45.43 -14.48 13.06
C ASP A 11 44.38 -14.09 14.10
N TYR A 12 44.13 -12.78 14.31
CA TYR A 12 43.05 -12.33 15.20
C TYR A 12 41.65 -12.71 14.72
N ALA A 13 41.40 -12.66 13.41
CA ALA A 13 40.11 -13.06 12.83
C ALA A 13 39.86 -14.57 13.01
N VAL A 14 40.87 -15.40 12.74
CA VAL A 14 40.77 -16.86 12.95
C VAL A 14 40.59 -17.18 14.43
N LEU A 15 41.31 -16.49 15.32
CA LEU A 15 41.22 -16.70 16.76
C LEU A 15 39.85 -16.28 17.31
N LEU A 16 39.28 -15.17 16.83
CA LEU A 16 37.92 -14.76 17.16
C LEU A 16 36.87 -15.76 16.69
N VAL A 17 37.01 -16.30 15.48
CA VAL A 17 36.11 -17.35 14.96
C VAL A 17 36.16 -18.58 15.85
N VAL A 18 37.34 -19.04 16.24
CA VAL A 18 37.52 -20.20 17.13
C VAL A 18 36.91 -19.92 18.51
N VAL A 19 37.13 -18.74 19.08
CA VAL A 19 36.54 -18.36 20.38
C VAL A 19 35.01 -18.35 20.29
N VAL A 20 34.43 -17.83 19.20
CA VAL A 20 32.97 -17.84 18.99
C VAL A 20 32.44 -19.27 18.90
N PHE A 21 33.09 -20.16 18.14
CA PHE A 21 32.66 -21.56 18.04
C PHE A 21 32.76 -22.30 19.39
N ILE A 22 33.83 -22.09 20.16
CA ILE A 22 33.98 -22.68 21.50
C ILE A 22 32.90 -22.13 22.45
N SER A 23 32.63 -20.82 22.39
CA SER A 23 31.62 -20.17 23.24
C SER A 23 30.21 -20.70 22.93
N VAL A 24 29.85 -20.79 21.64
CA VAL A 24 28.56 -21.31 21.20
C VAL A 24 28.43 -22.81 21.54
N GLY A 25 29.49 -23.59 21.34
CA GLY A 25 29.53 -25.01 21.72
C GLY A 25 29.41 -25.24 23.22
N ALA A 26 30.07 -24.42 24.04
CA ALA A 26 29.96 -24.45 25.50
C ALA A 26 28.55 -24.05 25.97
N LEU A 27 27.96 -23.01 25.36
CA LEU A 27 26.59 -22.59 25.65
C LEU A 27 25.59 -23.70 25.30
N TYR A 28 25.72 -24.30 24.11
CA TYR A 28 24.90 -25.43 23.68
C TYR A 28 25.07 -26.64 24.59
N GLY A 29 26.30 -26.95 25.01
CA GLY A 29 26.61 -28.02 25.97
C GLY A 29 26.03 -27.78 27.36
N GLN A 30 25.97 -26.54 27.83
CA GLN A 30 25.33 -26.19 29.11
C GLN A 30 23.81 -26.23 29.01
N VAL A 31 23.24 -25.71 27.92
CA VAL A 31 21.79 -25.68 27.66
C VAL A 31 21.22 -27.08 27.43
N SER A 32 21.96 -27.98 26.77
CA SER A 32 21.54 -29.37 26.52
C SER A 32 21.64 -30.30 27.74
N LYS A 33 22.48 -29.96 28.73
CA LYS A 33 22.64 -30.72 29.98
C LYS A 33 21.52 -30.47 31.01
N GLN A 34 20.72 -29.44 30.83
CA GLN A 34 19.51 -29.24 31.64
C GLN A 34 18.32 -29.92 30.95
N PRO A 35 17.75 -31.00 31.53
CA PRO A 35 16.57 -31.64 30.96
C PRO A 35 15.42 -30.63 30.87
N GLY A 36 14.84 -30.50 29.67
CA GLY A 36 13.78 -29.53 29.36
C GLY A 36 14.24 -28.10 29.05
N SER A 37 15.53 -27.77 29.06
CA SER A 37 16.03 -26.41 28.75
C SER A 37 15.89 -26.05 27.26
N LEU A 38 16.19 -27.00 26.36
CA LEU A 38 15.94 -26.84 24.91
C LEU A 38 14.45 -26.72 24.60
N GLU A 39 13.61 -27.47 25.32
CA GLU A 39 12.15 -27.43 25.21
C GLU A 39 11.61 -26.07 25.68
N LYS A 40 12.06 -25.58 26.84
CA LYS A 40 11.74 -24.23 27.36
C LYS A 40 12.23 -23.09 26.46
N LEU A 41 13.39 -23.24 25.83
CA LEU A 41 13.90 -22.28 24.84
C LEU A 41 13.04 -22.28 23.57
N GLY A 42 12.65 -23.46 23.08
CA GLY A 42 11.71 -23.59 21.96
C GLY A 42 10.33 -23.03 22.29
N GLU A 43 9.81 -23.29 23.49
CA GLU A 43 8.56 -22.74 24.02
C GLU A 43 8.61 -21.22 24.13
N ALA A 44 9.74 -20.64 24.55
CA ALA A 44 9.92 -19.19 24.63
C ALA A 44 10.08 -18.51 23.25
N GLN A 45 10.70 -19.20 22.28
CA GLN A 45 10.90 -18.66 20.92
C GLN A 45 9.67 -18.77 20.03
N THR A 46 8.84 -19.80 20.24
CA THR A 46 7.67 -20.08 19.40
C THR A 46 6.69 -18.90 19.31
N PRO A 47 6.28 -18.24 20.42
CA PRO A 47 5.38 -17.09 20.38
C PRO A 47 5.98 -15.90 19.61
N ILE A 48 7.30 -15.68 19.72
CA ILE A 48 8.01 -14.59 19.03
C ILE A 48 8.09 -14.86 17.53
N LEU A 49 8.37 -16.11 17.14
CA LEU A 49 8.38 -16.52 15.74
C LEU A 49 6.98 -16.42 15.13
N GLN A 50 5.97 -16.91 15.85
CA GLN A 50 4.56 -16.75 15.44
C GLN A 50 4.22 -15.29 15.25
N ALA A 51 4.53 -14.42 16.22
CA ALA A 51 4.29 -12.98 16.13
C ALA A 51 4.87 -12.34 14.86
N ASN A 52 6.13 -12.66 14.54
CA ASN A 52 6.80 -12.16 13.34
C ASN A 52 6.17 -12.70 12.05
N VAL A 53 5.76 -13.98 12.04
CA VAL A 53 5.05 -14.57 10.90
C VAL A 53 3.69 -13.90 10.69
N GLU A 54 2.91 -13.69 11.75
CA GLU A 54 1.60 -13.03 11.66
C GLU A 54 1.72 -11.59 11.13
N ALA A 55 2.69 -10.83 11.64
CA ALA A 55 2.93 -9.46 11.19
C ALA A 55 3.28 -9.42 9.70
N ARG A 56 4.19 -10.29 9.24
CA ARG A 56 4.60 -10.37 7.83
C ARG A 56 3.46 -10.82 6.92
N LEU A 57 2.66 -11.79 7.35
CA LEU A 57 1.54 -12.30 6.57
C LEU A 57 0.50 -11.19 6.34
N LEU A 58 0.16 -10.46 7.41
CA LEU A 58 -0.79 -9.36 7.32
C LEU A 58 -0.27 -8.21 6.43
N GLU A 59 1.00 -7.84 6.59
CA GLU A 59 1.64 -6.83 5.72
C GLU A 59 1.61 -7.27 4.24
N THR A 60 1.86 -8.55 3.98
CA THR A 60 1.82 -9.12 2.62
C THR A 60 0.41 -9.01 2.03
N TYR A 61 -0.62 -9.43 2.77
CA TYR A 61 -2.01 -9.33 2.28
C TYR A 61 -2.44 -7.89 2.03
N MET A 62 -2.04 -6.95 2.89
CA MET A 62 -2.30 -5.53 2.67
C MET A 62 -1.60 -5.03 1.40
N ARG A 63 -0.33 -5.39 1.19
CA ARG A 63 0.43 -4.99 0.00
C ARG A 63 -0.14 -5.56 -1.29
N GLU A 64 -0.55 -6.82 -1.31
CA GLU A 64 -1.16 -7.45 -2.49
C GLU A 64 -2.56 -6.88 -2.76
N SER A 65 -3.35 -6.61 -1.72
CA SER A 65 -4.65 -5.93 -1.86
C SER A 65 -4.48 -4.52 -2.43
N ALA A 66 -3.45 -3.79 -2.01
CA ALA A 66 -3.11 -2.48 -2.58
C ALA A 66 -2.74 -2.58 -4.06
N LYS A 67 -1.87 -3.52 -4.45
CA LYS A 67 -1.53 -3.72 -5.87
C LYS A 67 -2.76 -4.04 -6.72
N LEU A 68 -3.61 -4.95 -6.24
CA LEU A 68 -4.84 -5.32 -6.94
C LEU A 68 -5.78 -4.13 -7.09
N SER A 69 -5.98 -3.35 -6.01
CA SER A 69 -6.83 -2.16 -6.03
C SER A 69 -6.34 -1.10 -7.02
N ILE A 70 -5.03 -0.92 -7.16
CA ILE A 70 -4.42 0.02 -8.12
C ILE A 70 -4.72 -0.44 -9.55
N GLU A 71 -4.49 -1.71 -9.87
CA GLU A 71 -4.72 -2.24 -11.21
C GLU A 71 -6.21 -2.24 -11.58
N GLU A 72 -7.10 -2.63 -10.66
CA GLU A 72 -8.55 -2.56 -10.90
C GLU A 72 -9.04 -1.12 -11.08
N THR A 73 -8.53 -0.18 -10.28
CA THR A 73 -8.89 1.24 -10.41
C THR A 73 -8.42 1.81 -11.74
N LYS A 74 -7.19 1.48 -12.16
CA LYS A 74 -6.65 1.84 -13.47
C LYS A 74 -7.50 1.28 -14.60
N GLN A 75 -7.93 0.02 -14.51
CA GLN A 75 -8.84 -0.56 -15.48
C GLN A 75 -10.18 0.16 -15.50
N LYS A 76 -10.77 0.45 -14.34
CA LYS A 76 -12.06 1.17 -14.26
C LYS A 76 -11.97 2.55 -14.90
N ILE A 77 -10.90 3.30 -14.65
CA ILE A 77 -10.63 4.60 -15.28
C ILE A 77 -10.55 4.46 -16.81
N ARG A 78 -9.85 3.45 -17.32
CA ARG A 78 -9.75 3.18 -18.78
C ARG A 78 -11.08 2.80 -19.43
N HIS A 79 -11.91 2.00 -18.75
CA HIS A 79 -13.20 1.55 -19.27
C HIS A 79 -14.34 2.56 -19.04
N SER A 80 -14.03 3.69 -18.39
CA SER A 80 -14.90 4.86 -18.37
C SER A 80 -14.81 5.53 -19.74
N GLY A 81 -15.50 4.96 -20.74
CA GLY A 81 -15.53 5.48 -22.11
C GLY A 81 -16.03 6.93 -22.23
N PRO A 82 -16.07 7.50 -23.44
CA PRO A 82 -16.33 8.93 -23.68
C PRO A 82 -17.62 9.48 -23.03
N ASP A 83 -18.65 8.65 -22.80
CA ASP A 83 -19.91 9.05 -22.14
C ASP A 83 -19.86 9.00 -20.59
N SER A 84 -18.69 8.70 -20.02
CA SER A 84 -18.48 8.50 -18.57
C SER A 84 -17.16 9.12 -18.06
N CYS A 85 -16.64 10.12 -18.78
CA CYS A 85 -15.44 10.86 -18.39
C CYS A 85 -15.56 11.43 -16.97
N ILE A 86 -14.47 11.38 -16.20
CA ILE A 86 -14.46 11.83 -14.80
C ILE A 86 -14.79 13.32 -14.76
N VAL A 87 -15.87 13.68 -14.07
CA VAL A 87 -16.34 15.07 -13.98
C VAL A 87 -15.36 15.87 -13.11
N SER A 88 -14.73 16.86 -13.72
CA SER A 88 -13.88 17.87 -13.08
C SER A 88 -14.72 19.13 -12.88
N ASN A 89 -15.65 19.13 -11.91
CA ASN A 89 -16.54 20.29 -11.75
C ASN A 89 -15.86 21.41 -10.94
N THR A 90 -15.21 22.30 -11.69
CA THR A 90 -14.95 23.74 -11.45
C THR A 90 -14.68 24.31 -10.04
N ARG A 91 -13.59 25.09 -9.97
CA ARG A 91 -13.28 26.23 -9.07
C ARG A 91 -13.04 25.97 -7.57
N ALA A 92 -13.23 24.77 -7.04
CA ALA A 92 -12.93 24.48 -5.64
C ALA A 92 -11.89 23.34 -5.48
N GLN A 93 -10.61 23.71 -5.43
CA GLN A 93 -9.50 22.93 -4.85
C GLN A 93 -9.12 21.59 -5.54
N PRO A 94 -7.91 21.04 -5.27
CA PRO A 94 -7.30 20.00 -6.10
C PRO A 94 -7.90 18.61 -5.81
N GLU A 95 -8.98 18.27 -6.52
CA GLU A 95 -9.78 17.05 -6.36
C GLU A 95 -9.21 15.79 -7.01
N VAL A 96 -7.93 15.80 -7.46
CA VAL A 96 -7.24 14.59 -7.96
C VAL A 96 -7.26 13.49 -6.90
N VAL A 97 -7.11 13.89 -5.63
CA VAL A 97 -7.11 12.98 -4.48
C VAL A 97 -8.54 12.58 -4.09
N SER A 98 -9.55 13.44 -4.21
CA SER A 98 -10.92 13.14 -3.73
C SER A 98 -11.73 12.22 -4.64
N SER A 99 -11.41 12.15 -5.93
CA SER A 99 -12.17 11.32 -6.90
C SER A 99 -11.57 9.93 -7.11
N ILE A 100 -10.25 9.78 -6.98
CA ILE A 100 -9.54 8.48 -7.12
C ILE A 100 -9.44 7.74 -5.79
N LEU A 101 -9.20 8.46 -4.68
CA LEU A 101 -9.03 7.83 -3.37
C LEU A 101 -10.23 6.97 -2.97
N PRO A 102 -11.51 7.40 -3.13
CA PRO A 102 -12.65 6.54 -2.81
C PRO A 102 -12.71 5.27 -3.66
N LEU A 103 -12.28 5.33 -4.92
CA LEU A 103 -12.23 4.16 -5.81
C LEU A 103 -11.15 3.18 -5.36
N VAL A 104 -9.95 3.68 -5.07
CA VAL A 104 -8.83 2.86 -4.55
C VAL A 104 -9.19 2.28 -3.19
N GLU A 105 -9.78 3.06 -2.29
CA GLU A 105 -10.24 2.64 -0.97
C GLU A 105 -11.30 1.55 -1.04
N GLN A 106 -12.31 1.74 -1.88
CA GLN A 106 -13.35 0.73 -2.10
C GLN A 106 -12.73 -0.57 -2.58
N LYS A 107 -11.89 -0.52 -3.63
CA LYS A 107 -11.26 -1.72 -4.21
C LYS A 107 -10.27 -2.40 -3.29
N PHE A 108 -9.54 -1.60 -2.51
CA PHE A 108 -8.69 -2.12 -1.45
C PHE A 108 -9.53 -2.88 -0.44
N THR A 109 -10.62 -2.28 0.06
CA THR A 109 -11.46 -2.86 1.11
C THR A 109 -12.09 -4.16 0.63
N GLU A 110 -12.67 -4.16 -0.57
CA GLU A 110 -13.21 -5.37 -1.22
C GLU A 110 -12.17 -6.50 -1.29
N SER A 111 -10.96 -6.18 -1.74
CA SER A 111 -9.88 -7.17 -1.88
C SER A 111 -9.36 -7.66 -0.53
N PHE A 112 -9.12 -6.74 0.39
CA PHE A 112 -8.53 -7.03 1.69
C PHE A 112 -9.50 -7.80 2.58
N ASP A 113 -10.81 -7.54 2.47
CA ASP A 113 -11.82 -8.25 3.24
C ASP A 113 -11.88 -9.74 2.90
N VAL A 114 -11.60 -10.12 1.65
CA VAL A 114 -11.47 -11.52 1.22
C VAL A 114 -10.29 -12.19 1.94
N TYR A 115 -9.12 -11.54 1.96
CA TYR A 115 -7.94 -12.06 2.65
C TYR A 115 -8.13 -12.14 4.17
N LEU A 116 -8.71 -11.10 4.77
CA LEU A 116 -9.01 -11.07 6.20
C LEU A 116 -9.97 -12.19 6.59
N SER A 117 -11.04 -12.41 5.81
CA SER A 117 -12.00 -13.48 6.11
C SER A 117 -11.36 -14.86 6.06
N ARG A 118 -10.45 -15.09 5.10
CA ARG A 118 -9.68 -16.33 5.03
C ARG A 118 -8.74 -16.48 6.23
N TYR A 119 -8.01 -15.43 6.57
CA TYR A 119 -7.09 -15.41 7.70
C TYR A 119 -7.81 -15.64 9.04
N GLU A 120 -8.93 -14.96 9.27
CA GLU A 120 -9.79 -15.14 10.44
C GLU A 120 -10.38 -16.56 10.51
N SER A 121 -10.76 -17.15 9.37
CA SER A 121 -11.23 -18.54 9.33
C SER A 121 -10.16 -19.55 9.79
N GLU A 122 -8.90 -19.32 9.44
CA GLU A 122 -7.78 -20.16 9.86
C GLU A 122 -7.46 -19.94 11.35
N LYS A 123 -7.52 -18.69 11.81
CA LYS A 123 -7.28 -18.31 13.20
C LYS A 123 -8.39 -18.74 14.15
N SER A 124 -9.65 -18.73 13.72
CA SER A 124 -10.80 -19.11 14.54
C SER A 124 -10.73 -20.56 15.05
N LYS A 125 -9.99 -21.43 14.34
CA LYS A 125 -9.68 -22.81 14.78
C LYS A 125 -8.88 -22.85 16.08
N ARG A 126 -8.09 -21.80 16.36
CA ARG A 126 -7.23 -21.68 17.54
C ARG A 126 -7.77 -20.65 18.53
N SER A 127 -8.35 -19.55 18.06
CA SER A 127 -8.85 -18.44 18.87
C SER A 127 -10.30 -18.11 18.48
N PRO A 128 -11.30 -18.79 19.08
CA PRO A 128 -12.71 -18.58 18.74
C PRO A 128 -13.17 -17.15 19.01
N GLY A 129 -13.90 -16.57 18.06
CA GLY A 129 -14.52 -15.23 18.21
C GLY A 129 -13.58 -14.05 18.06
N TRP A 130 -12.29 -14.27 17.80
CA TRP A 130 -11.33 -13.20 17.51
C TRP A 130 -11.48 -12.70 16.07
N GLN A 131 -11.50 -11.38 15.89
CA GLN A 131 -11.65 -10.71 14.59
C GLN A 131 -10.78 -9.45 14.50
N ILE A 132 -10.37 -9.11 13.29
CA ILE A 132 -9.68 -7.87 12.98
C ILE A 132 -10.72 -6.76 12.76
N PRO A 133 -10.56 -5.57 13.38
CA PRO A 133 -11.48 -4.46 13.18
C PRO A 133 -11.55 -4.03 11.70
N ARG A 134 -12.71 -4.18 11.06
CA ARG A 134 -12.93 -3.76 9.67
C ARG A 134 -12.99 -2.23 9.55
N ASN A 135 -12.73 -1.72 8.35
CA ASN A 135 -12.80 -0.28 8.01
C ASN A 135 -11.92 0.63 8.88
N ALA A 136 -10.83 0.11 9.43
CA ALA A 136 -9.90 0.86 10.27
C ALA A 136 -8.62 1.23 9.52
N LEU A 137 -8.69 1.41 8.20
CA LEU A 137 -7.54 1.72 7.36
C LEU A 137 -7.69 3.14 6.81
N SER A 138 -6.70 3.99 7.05
CA SER A 138 -6.57 5.25 6.31
C SER A 138 -5.69 5.01 5.08
N LEU A 139 -6.17 5.44 3.91
CA LEU A 139 -5.41 5.38 2.66
C LEU A 139 -5.02 6.79 2.20
N ALA A 140 -3.86 6.87 1.56
CA ALA A 140 -3.38 8.06 0.89
C ALA A 140 -2.83 7.65 -0.47
N VAL A 141 -3.22 8.39 -1.51
CA VAL A 141 -2.72 8.21 -2.88
C VAL A 141 -1.94 9.46 -3.28
N SER A 142 -0.76 9.24 -3.84
CA SER A 142 0.10 10.26 -4.44
C SER A 142 0.47 9.87 -5.86
N ASP A 143 1.15 10.77 -6.59
CA ASP A 143 1.55 10.53 -7.99
C ASP A 143 2.38 9.26 -8.19
N SER A 144 3.11 8.81 -7.16
CA SER A 144 4.04 7.68 -7.25
C SER A 144 3.81 6.60 -6.20
N ASN A 145 2.95 6.82 -5.20
CA ASN A 145 2.79 5.91 -4.07
C ASN A 145 1.33 5.82 -3.63
N VAL A 146 0.92 4.61 -3.25
CA VAL A 146 -0.26 4.36 -2.42
C VAL A 146 0.21 3.89 -1.05
N ILE A 147 -0.18 4.63 -0.01
CA ILE A 147 0.21 4.38 1.37
C ILE A 147 -1.06 4.05 2.15
N GLY A 148 -1.02 2.97 2.92
CA GLY A 148 -2.11 2.60 3.82
C GLY A 148 -1.61 2.36 5.23
N ILE A 149 -2.33 2.88 6.22
CA ILE A 149 -2.00 2.73 7.64
C ILE A 149 -3.26 2.30 8.39
N TYR A 150 -3.16 1.24 9.19
CA TYR A 150 -4.24 0.90 10.12
C TYR A 150 -4.32 1.94 11.24
N GLU A 151 -5.48 2.54 11.43
CA GLU A 151 -5.75 3.55 12.45
C GLU A 151 -5.66 2.96 13.85
N LYS A 152 -6.23 1.76 14.04
CA LYS A 152 -6.28 1.07 15.32
C LYS A 152 -5.29 -0.08 15.36
N PRO A 153 -4.56 -0.29 16.47
CA PRO A 153 -3.71 -1.47 16.60
C PRO A 153 -4.54 -2.76 16.57
N ILE A 154 -4.06 -3.76 15.84
CA ILE A 154 -4.59 -5.12 15.80
C ILE A 154 -3.93 -5.91 16.92
N ARG A 155 -4.74 -6.51 17.78
CA ARG A 155 -4.28 -7.39 18.86
C ARG A 155 -4.49 -8.83 18.45
N ILE A 156 -3.42 -9.58 18.17
CA ILE A 156 -3.49 -11.00 17.80
C ILE A 156 -3.19 -11.84 19.05
N PRO A 157 -4.10 -12.69 19.52
CA PRO A 157 -3.81 -13.60 20.63
C PRO A 157 -2.76 -14.62 20.21
N LEU A 158 -1.79 -14.86 21.09
CA LEU A 158 -0.80 -15.93 20.96
C LEU A 158 -1.23 -17.08 21.85
N ILE A 159 -1.25 -18.28 21.26
CA ILE A 159 -1.61 -19.50 21.98
C ILE A 159 -0.40 -20.41 21.96
N ASP A 160 -0.03 -20.91 23.13
CA ASP A 160 1.07 -21.85 23.27
C ASP A 160 0.75 -23.21 22.62
N VAL A 161 1.75 -24.09 22.55
CA VAL A 161 1.61 -25.43 21.97
C VAL A 161 0.61 -26.33 22.72
N VAL A 162 0.21 -25.94 23.93
CA VAL A 162 -0.71 -26.66 24.83
C VAL A 162 -2.11 -26.03 24.81
N GLY A 163 -2.34 -24.97 24.02
CA GLY A 163 -3.63 -24.30 23.90
C GLY A 163 -3.90 -23.23 24.95
N LYS A 164 -2.91 -22.84 25.77
CA LYS A 164 -3.05 -21.77 26.77
C LYS A 164 -2.66 -20.41 26.20
N ASP A 165 -3.23 -19.37 26.79
CA ASP A 165 -2.92 -17.98 26.48
C ASP A 165 -1.45 -17.67 26.78
N ALA A 166 -0.69 -17.35 25.74
CA ALA A 166 0.72 -16.93 25.80
C ALA A 166 0.87 -15.40 25.71
N GLY A 167 -0.25 -14.67 25.69
CA GLY A 167 -0.31 -13.22 25.57
C GLY A 167 -0.87 -12.76 24.22
N SER A 168 -0.54 -11.54 23.84
CA SER A 168 -0.98 -10.99 22.55
C SER A 168 0.12 -10.17 21.89
N VAL A 169 0.13 -10.21 20.56
CA VAL A 169 0.92 -9.29 19.74
C VAL A 169 0.05 -8.12 19.39
N VAL A 170 0.59 -6.92 19.57
CA VAL A 170 -0.06 -5.68 19.14
C VAL A 170 0.71 -5.14 17.96
N LEU A 171 0.07 -5.07 16.80
CA LEU A 171 0.64 -4.57 15.56
C LEU A 171 -0.22 -3.46 14.97
N ARG A 172 0.44 -2.45 14.40
CA ARG A 172 -0.20 -1.40 13.61
C ARG A 172 0.36 -1.50 12.20
N PRO A 173 -0.23 -2.35 11.35
CA PRO A 173 0.36 -2.61 10.04
C PRO A 173 0.21 -1.38 9.15
N ALA A 174 1.21 -1.19 8.29
CA ALA A 174 1.26 -0.16 7.28
C ALA A 174 1.92 -0.72 6.03
N PHE A 175 1.59 -0.15 4.87
CA PHE A 175 2.23 -0.49 3.61
C PHE A 175 2.47 0.75 2.77
N GLU A 176 3.43 0.63 1.87
CA GLU A 176 3.67 1.58 0.79
C GLU A 176 3.86 0.76 -0.49
N VAL A 177 3.06 1.06 -1.51
CA VAL A 177 3.19 0.50 -2.85
C VAL A 177 3.54 1.63 -3.81
N ARG A 178 4.73 1.55 -4.40
CA ARG A 178 5.14 2.46 -5.46
C ARG A 178 4.37 2.13 -6.74
N SER A 179 3.66 3.11 -7.28
CA SER A 179 2.91 3.02 -8.52
C SER A 179 2.80 4.39 -9.18
N ASP A 180 3.26 4.47 -10.43
CA ASP A 180 3.09 5.67 -11.27
C ASP A 180 1.74 5.68 -12.01
N ALA A 181 0.83 4.74 -11.69
CA ALA A 181 -0.43 4.53 -12.41
C ALA A 181 -1.33 5.77 -12.46
N PHE A 182 -1.20 6.68 -11.48
CA PHE A 182 -2.03 7.89 -11.37
C PHE A 182 -1.31 9.16 -11.80
N LYS A 183 -0.02 9.08 -12.18
CA LYS A 183 0.80 10.25 -12.51
C LYS A 183 0.28 11.02 -13.73
N SER A 184 -0.05 10.32 -14.81
CA SER A 184 -0.59 10.94 -16.03
C SER A 184 -1.97 11.58 -15.78
N LEU A 185 -2.80 10.91 -14.98
CA LEU A 185 -4.12 11.41 -14.60
C LEU A 185 -4.01 12.68 -13.72
N SER A 186 -3.10 12.68 -12.74
CA SER A 186 -2.78 13.85 -11.90
C SER A 186 -2.29 15.05 -12.73
N ALA A 187 -1.43 14.80 -13.72
CA ALA A 187 -1.00 15.83 -14.66
C ALA A 187 -2.17 16.36 -15.50
N GLY A 188 -3.02 15.47 -16.01
CA GLY A 188 -4.22 15.84 -16.77
C GLY A 188 -5.19 16.71 -15.97
N PHE A 189 -5.44 16.38 -14.69
CA PHE A 189 -6.27 17.23 -13.84
C PHE A 189 -5.69 18.62 -13.61
N LYS A 190 -4.38 18.74 -13.33
CA LYS A 190 -3.72 20.05 -13.16
C LYS A 190 -3.82 20.90 -14.43
N GLU A 191 -3.70 20.26 -15.59
CA GLU A 191 -3.92 20.93 -16.88
C GLU A 191 -5.37 21.41 -17.02
N VAL A 192 -6.35 20.54 -16.80
CA VAL A 192 -7.78 20.88 -16.89
C VAL A 192 -8.16 21.97 -15.90
N GLU A 193 -7.61 21.98 -14.68
CA GLU A 193 -7.82 23.04 -13.69
C GLU A 193 -7.19 24.37 -14.12
N SER A 194 -5.99 24.34 -14.70
CA SER A 194 -5.34 25.52 -15.29
C SER A 194 -6.15 26.09 -16.46
N ILE A 195 -6.74 25.21 -17.30
CA ILE A 195 -7.63 25.60 -18.40
C ILE A 195 -8.94 26.16 -17.83
N ALA A 196 -9.56 25.50 -16.86
CA ALA A 196 -10.77 25.98 -16.19
C ALA A 196 -10.58 27.38 -15.61
N SER A 197 -9.51 27.59 -14.85
CA SER A 197 -9.20 28.88 -14.23
C SER A 197 -8.96 29.97 -15.29
N SER A 198 -8.11 29.70 -16.29
CA SER A 198 -7.74 30.71 -17.29
C SER A 198 -8.80 30.99 -18.36
N CYS A 199 -9.59 29.98 -18.76
CA CYS A 199 -10.59 30.14 -19.81
C CYS A 199 -11.98 30.51 -19.31
N SER A 200 -12.25 30.41 -18.00
CA SER A 200 -13.57 30.75 -17.43
C SER A 200 -13.98 32.22 -17.56
N GLN A 201 -13.06 33.11 -17.92
CA GLN A 201 -13.32 34.54 -18.16
C GLN A 201 -13.15 34.91 -19.64
N SER A 202 -12.86 33.95 -20.51
CA SER A 202 -12.67 34.20 -21.94
C SER A 202 -14.00 34.47 -22.62
N SER A 203 -14.03 35.44 -23.54
CA SER A 203 -15.17 35.66 -24.44
C SER A 203 -15.31 34.57 -25.50
N ASN A 204 -14.23 33.82 -25.78
CA ASN A 204 -14.25 32.63 -26.62
C ASN A 204 -13.57 31.47 -25.87
N ILE A 205 -14.39 30.61 -25.27
CA ILE A 205 -13.93 29.50 -24.43
C ILE A 205 -13.27 28.42 -25.29
N SER A 206 -13.84 28.09 -26.45
CA SER A 206 -13.31 27.04 -27.33
C SER A 206 -11.90 27.36 -27.84
N ASP A 207 -11.69 28.59 -28.31
CA ASP A 207 -10.36 29.05 -28.76
C ASP A 207 -9.35 29.08 -27.59
N CYS A 208 -9.80 29.49 -26.41
CA CYS A 208 -8.94 29.50 -25.23
C CYS A 208 -8.48 28.08 -24.85
N ILE A 209 -9.41 27.10 -24.83
CA ILE A 209 -9.11 25.71 -24.52
C ILE A 209 -8.15 25.12 -25.55
N SER A 210 -8.47 25.25 -26.85
CA SER A 210 -7.64 24.69 -27.93
C SER A 210 -6.22 25.27 -27.97
N SER A 211 -6.02 26.52 -27.54
CA SER A 211 -4.68 27.13 -27.46
C SER A 211 -3.81 26.62 -26.29
N LYS A 212 -4.41 25.94 -25.30
CA LYS A 212 -3.74 25.56 -24.04
C LYS A 212 -3.72 24.06 -23.80
N ALA A 213 -4.68 23.32 -24.35
CA ALA A 213 -4.80 21.88 -24.15
C ALA A 213 -3.65 21.14 -24.84
N SER A 214 -2.95 20.32 -24.05
CA SER A 214 -2.04 19.29 -24.55
C SER A 214 -2.77 17.97 -24.83
N LEU A 215 -3.91 17.77 -24.15
CA LEU A 215 -4.80 16.63 -24.34
C LEU A 215 -5.70 16.81 -25.57
N ARG A 216 -6.18 15.69 -26.12
CA ARG A 216 -7.19 15.72 -27.20
C ARG A 216 -8.51 16.22 -26.62
N VAL A 217 -9.10 17.24 -27.25
CA VAL A 217 -10.34 17.85 -26.77
C VAL A 217 -11.49 17.50 -27.71
N GLU A 218 -12.59 16.98 -27.14
CA GLU A 218 -13.87 16.82 -27.81
C GLU A 218 -14.89 17.74 -27.12
N SER A 219 -15.76 18.41 -27.87
CA SER A 219 -16.74 19.36 -27.31
C SER A 219 -18.16 19.01 -27.79
N GLU A 220 -19.10 19.00 -26.85
CA GLU A 220 -20.52 18.84 -27.12
C GLU A 220 -21.30 19.90 -26.32
N GLY A 221 -21.64 21.02 -26.97
CA GLY A 221 -22.28 22.16 -26.31
C GLY A 221 -21.37 22.81 -25.27
N GLU A 222 -21.82 22.82 -24.01
CA GLU A 222 -21.09 23.38 -22.85
C GLU A 222 -20.11 22.38 -22.20
N LEU A 223 -20.10 21.14 -22.68
CA LEU A 223 -19.28 20.06 -22.18
C LEU A 223 -18.00 19.91 -23.01
N TYR A 224 -16.85 20.01 -22.35
CA TYR A 224 -15.53 19.75 -22.93
C TYR A 224 -14.95 18.49 -22.31
N ARG A 225 -14.56 17.53 -23.15
CA ARG A 225 -13.94 16.26 -22.78
C ARG A 225 -12.46 16.31 -23.15
N PHE A 226 -11.59 16.05 -22.18
CA PHE A 226 -10.14 16.00 -22.33
C PHE A 226 -9.69 14.54 -22.26
N ILE A 227 -9.16 14.05 -23.37
CA ILE A 227 -8.82 12.65 -23.57
C ILE A 227 -7.31 12.52 -23.66
N SER A 228 -6.75 11.63 -22.83
CA SER A 228 -5.32 11.39 -22.80
C SER A 228 -4.83 10.62 -24.03
N PRO A 229 -3.53 10.67 -24.34
CA PRO A 229 -2.95 9.76 -25.33
C PRO A 229 -3.29 8.30 -25.01
N ASN A 230 -3.54 7.50 -26.05
CA ASN A 230 -3.95 6.09 -25.94
C ASN A 230 -5.22 5.83 -25.11
N ASP A 231 -6.08 6.86 -24.93
CA ASP A 231 -7.33 6.80 -24.18
C ASP A 231 -7.15 6.21 -22.76
N GLU A 232 -6.01 6.51 -22.11
CA GLU A 232 -5.72 6.02 -20.74
C GLU A 232 -6.67 6.60 -19.69
N PHE A 233 -7.15 7.82 -19.88
CA PHE A 233 -8.17 8.47 -19.07
C PHE A 233 -8.95 9.52 -19.86
N CYS A 234 -10.14 9.86 -19.36
CA CYS A 234 -10.94 10.97 -19.86
C CYS A 234 -11.44 11.85 -18.71
N LEU A 235 -11.29 13.17 -18.84
CA LEU A 235 -11.80 14.18 -17.91
C LEU A 235 -12.86 15.02 -18.61
N SER A 236 -13.94 15.37 -17.90
CA SER A 236 -14.97 16.27 -18.43
C SER A 236 -15.03 17.56 -17.62
N LEU A 237 -15.17 18.69 -18.32
CA LEU A 237 -15.28 20.02 -17.74
C LEU A 237 -16.49 20.72 -18.36
N HIS A 238 -17.33 21.30 -17.52
CA HIS A 238 -18.49 22.07 -17.94
C HIS A 238 -18.19 23.57 -17.83
N PHE A 239 -18.35 24.30 -18.93
CA PHE A 239 -18.30 25.76 -18.91
C PHE A 239 -19.70 26.31 -19.17
N PRO A 240 -20.39 26.83 -18.15
CA PRO A 240 -21.68 27.48 -18.39
C PRO A 240 -21.47 28.71 -19.29
N VAL A 241 -22.24 28.82 -20.36
CA VAL A 241 -22.24 30.03 -21.19
C VAL A 241 -22.77 31.17 -20.35
N ILE A 242 -21.94 32.18 -20.10
CA ILE A 242 -22.39 33.43 -19.50
C ILE A 242 -23.14 34.18 -20.61
N VAL A 243 -24.47 34.08 -20.60
CA VAL A 243 -25.39 34.83 -21.48
C VAL A 243 -25.55 36.25 -20.96
#